data_AF-A0A660R0S6-F1
#
_entry.id   AF-A0A660R0S6-F1
#
_cell.length_a   1.000
_cell.length_b   1.000
_cell.length_c   1.000
_cell.angle_alpha   90.00
_cell.angle_beta   90.00
_cell.angle_gamma   90.00
#
_symmetry.space_group_name_H-M   'P 1'
#
loop_
_entity.id
_entity.type
_entity.pdbx_description
1 polymer ?
#
loop_
_entity_poly.entity_id
_entity_poly.type
_entity_poly.pdbx_seq_one_letter_code
_entity_poly.pdbx_strand_id
1 'polypeptide(L)'
;NPEFSSSFNFYNVHYAATHVVVTSGGNTDDMLESLKMMEAGKLNPSTMITHVGGLDAVIETTLNLPNIPGGKKLVYNNVSMPLVALDDLKGMDGDLYQGLADLVEKHNGLWSPEAEQYLLANAPSI
;
A
#
# COMPACT_ATOMS: atom_id res chain seq x y z
N ASN A 1 9.90 -13.29 14.58
CA ASN A 1 10.15 -14.15 15.76
C ASN A 1 8.80 -14.64 16.26
N PRO A 2 8.42 -15.90 16.02
CA PRO A 2 7.14 -16.46 16.46
C PRO A 2 7.05 -16.69 17.98
N GLU A 3 8.15 -16.50 18.74
CA GLU A 3 8.17 -16.68 20.19
C GLU A 3 7.67 -15.47 20.99
N PHE A 4 7.09 -14.46 20.33
CA PHE A 4 6.56 -13.29 21.02
C PHE A 4 5.35 -13.69 21.90
N SER A 5 5.56 -13.70 23.21
CA SER A 5 4.55 -14.07 24.21
C SER A 5 4.62 -13.16 25.45
N SER A 6 3.50 -13.04 26.17
CA SER A 6 3.41 -12.30 27.43
C SER A 6 2.34 -12.90 28.34
N SER A 7 2.56 -12.86 29.66
CA SER A 7 1.57 -13.28 30.66
C SER A 7 0.50 -12.20 30.85
N PHE A 8 -0.76 -12.61 31.01
CA PHE A 8 -1.90 -11.69 31.09
C PHE A 8 -2.65 -11.85 32.41
N ASN A 9 -2.93 -10.74 33.11
CA ASN A 9 -3.59 -10.74 34.41
C ASN A 9 -5.11 -10.52 34.29
N PHE A 10 -5.88 -11.60 34.35
CA PHE A 10 -7.35 -11.54 34.29
C PHE A 10 -8.02 -10.90 35.52
N TYR A 11 -7.33 -10.80 36.67
CA TYR A 11 -7.84 -10.06 37.82
C TYR A 11 -8.08 -8.59 37.45
N ASN A 12 -7.17 -7.98 36.69
CA ASN A 12 -7.30 -6.59 36.25
C ASN A 12 -8.43 -6.39 35.25
N VAL A 13 -8.68 -7.37 34.36
CA VAL A 13 -9.87 -7.33 33.48
C VAL A 13 -11.15 -7.30 34.30
N HIS A 14 -11.23 -8.17 35.31
CA HIS A 14 -12.45 -8.30 36.10
C HIS A 14 -12.66 -7.15 37.10
N TYR A 15 -11.60 -6.71 37.79
CA TYR A 15 -11.71 -5.78 38.91
C TYR A 15 -11.19 -4.36 38.63
N ALA A 16 -10.39 -4.16 37.58
CA ALA A 16 -9.82 -2.86 37.22
C ALA A 16 -10.41 -2.27 35.93
N ALA A 17 -11.55 -2.79 35.47
CA ALA A 17 -12.27 -2.34 34.27
C ALA A 17 -11.43 -2.31 32.97
N THR A 18 -10.40 -3.15 32.88
CA THR A 18 -9.67 -3.36 31.62
C THR A 18 -10.55 -4.14 30.64
N HIS A 19 -10.72 -3.64 29.42
CA HIS A 19 -11.48 -4.32 28.36
C HIS A 19 -10.53 -4.92 27.32
N VAL A 20 -10.82 -6.14 26.89
CA VAL A 20 -10.10 -6.81 25.80
C VAL A 20 -11.06 -6.92 24.63
N VAL A 21 -10.70 -6.30 23.50
CA VAL A 21 -11.49 -6.33 22.27
C VAL A 21 -10.67 -7.03 21.19
N VAL A 22 -11.28 -8.02 20.54
CA VAL A 22 -10.72 -8.69 19.37
C VAL A 22 -11.44 -8.15 18.15
N THR A 23 -10.69 -7.64 17.17
CA THR A 23 -11.22 -7.14 15.90
C THR A 23 -10.77 -8.05 14.77
N SER A 24 -11.65 -8.34 13.82
CA SER A 24 -11.33 -9.11 12.62
C SER A 24 -11.80 -8.34 11.39
N GLY A 25 -10.91 -7.58 10.77
CA GLY A 25 -11.24 -6.74 9.62
C GLY A 25 -12.26 -5.66 9.95
N GLY A 26 -12.95 -5.18 8.92
CA GLY A 26 -14.09 -4.27 9.04
C GLY A 26 -15.31 -4.81 8.30
N ASN A 27 -16.49 -4.33 8.68
CA ASN A 27 -17.74 -4.62 8.00
C ASN A 27 -18.04 -3.57 6.90
N THR A 28 -19.21 -3.66 6.28
CA THR A 28 -19.63 -2.73 5.23
C THR A 28 -19.72 -1.27 5.73
N ASP A 29 -20.18 -1.06 6.96
CA ASP A 29 -20.31 0.29 7.52
C ASP A 29 -18.94 0.93 7.76
N ASP A 30 -17.97 0.16 8.26
CA ASP A 30 -16.57 0.61 8.42
C ASP A 30 -15.97 1.05 7.08
N MET A 31 -16.29 0.32 6.00
CA MET A 31 -15.83 0.66 4.65
C MET A 31 -16.49 1.91 4.09
N LEU A 32 -17.80 2.07 4.30
CA LEU A 32 -18.52 3.29 3.90
C LEU A 32 -18.01 4.51 4.67
N GLU A 33 -17.72 4.38 5.95
CA GLU A 33 -17.10 5.44 6.75
C GLU A 33 -15.71 5.80 6.21
N SER A 34 -14.86 4.80 5.98
CA SER A 34 -13.52 5.00 5.44
C SER A 34 -13.54 5.73 4.09
N LEU A 35 -14.44 5.36 3.18
CA LEU A 35 -14.63 6.04 1.90
C LEU A 35 -15.07 7.50 2.07
N LYS A 36 -16.04 7.78 2.96
CA LYS A 36 -16.48 9.16 3.26
C LYS A 36 -15.35 10.00 3.85
N MET A 37 -14.49 9.41 4.67
CA MET A 37 -13.32 10.11 5.22
C MET A 37 -12.28 10.41 4.13
N MET A 38 -12.07 9.51 3.18
CA MET A 38 -11.20 9.74 2.03
C MET A 38 -11.76 10.82 1.10
N GLU A 39 -13.05 10.76 0.78
CA GLU A 39 -13.75 11.76 -0.04
C GLU A 39 -13.68 13.16 0.60
N ALA A 40 -13.82 13.23 1.93
CA ALA A 40 -13.69 14.48 2.68
C ALA A 40 -12.23 14.96 2.88
N GLY A 41 -11.23 14.26 2.32
CA GLY A 41 -9.81 14.59 2.47
C GLY A 41 -9.25 14.40 3.88
N LYS A 42 -9.99 13.74 4.78
CA LYS A 42 -9.57 13.46 6.16
C LYS A 42 -8.63 12.26 6.25
N LEU A 43 -8.63 11.39 5.24
CA LEU A 43 -7.78 10.22 5.14
C LEU A 43 -7.18 10.13 3.74
N ASN A 44 -5.85 10.00 3.64
CA ASN A 44 -5.15 9.83 2.38
C ASN A 44 -4.56 8.42 2.28
N PRO A 45 -5.18 7.50 1.50
CA PRO A 45 -4.71 6.12 1.39
C PRO A 45 -3.41 5.98 0.58
N SER A 46 -3.02 6.99 -0.22
CA SER A 46 -1.80 6.96 -1.03
C SER A 46 -0.54 6.88 -0.19
N THR A 47 -0.59 7.35 1.07
CA THR A 47 0.51 7.25 2.04
C THR A 47 0.96 5.82 2.32
N MET A 48 0.11 4.83 2.05
CA MET A 48 0.43 3.42 2.25
C MET A 48 1.10 2.79 1.03
N ILE A 49 1.01 3.41 -0.16
CA ILE A 49 1.56 2.86 -1.39
C ILE A 49 3.07 3.05 -1.38
N THR A 50 3.81 1.94 -1.41
CA THR A 50 5.28 1.97 -1.46
C THR A 50 5.84 1.38 -2.74
N HIS A 51 5.05 0.57 -3.46
CA HIS A 51 5.45 -0.03 -4.73
C HIS A 51 4.30 0.03 -5.73
N VAL A 52 4.66 0.09 -7.01
CA VAL A 52 3.75 0.01 -8.15
C VAL A 52 4.27 -1.03 -9.15
N GLY A 53 3.38 -1.77 -9.81
CA GLY A 53 3.76 -2.77 -10.80
C GLY A 53 2.59 -3.21 -11.69
N GLY A 54 2.91 -4.05 -12.66
CA GLY A 54 1.95 -4.67 -13.59
C GLY A 54 1.41 -6.01 -13.12
N LEU A 55 0.46 -6.57 -13.88
CA LEU A 55 -0.16 -7.87 -13.55
C LEU A 55 0.86 -9.02 -13.58
N ASP A 56 1.83 -8.93 -14.48
CA ASP A 56 2.93 -9.88 -14.65
C ASP A 56 3.83 -10.00 -13.41
N ALA A 57 3.95 -8.95 -12.60
CA ALA A 57 4.73 -8.95 -11.36
C ALA A 57 4.06 -9.69 -10.19
N VAL A 58 2.75 -10.00 -10.27
CA VAL A 58 1.97 -10.51 -9.12
C VAL A 58 2.46 -11.85 -8.60
N ILE A 59 2.82 -12.77 -9.50
CA ILE A 59 3.20 -14.14 -9.11
C ILE A 59 4.47 -14.10 -8.25
N GLU A 60 5.50 -13.43 -8.73
CA GLU A 60 6.79 -13.31 -8.04
C GLU A 60 6.66 -12.48 -6.75
N THR A 61 5.94 -11.36 -6.81
CA THR A 61 5.63 -10.52 -5.65
C THR A 61 4.94 -11.31 -4.54
N THR A 62 3.96 -12.15 -4.88
CA THR A 62 3.20 -12.92 -3.90
C THR A 62 4.05 -14.02 -3.27
N LEU A 63 4.85 -14.73 -4.08
CA LEU A 63 5.75 -15.77 -3.59
C LEU A 63 6.84 -15.22 -2.66
N ASN A 64 7.31 -13.99 -2.91
CA ASN A 64 8.42 -13.37 -2.20
C ASN A 64 7.99 -12.29 -1.20
N LEU A 65 6.69 -12.10 -0.96
CA LEU A 65 6.14 -10.99 -0.16
C LEU A 65 6.83 -10.76 1.20
N PRO A 66 7.19 -11.78 2.01
CA PRO A 66 7.88 -11.57 3.29
C PRO A 66 9.25 -10.89 3.17
N ASN A 67 9.88 -10.97 1.99
CA ASN A 67 11.20 -10.41 1.70
C ASN A 67 11.12 -9.05 1.00
N ILE A 68 9.93 -8.61 0.59
CA ILE A 68 9.70 -7.32 -0.08
C ILE A 68 9.24 -6.30 0.96
N PRO A 69 10.11 -5.36 1.39
CA PRO A 69 9.78 -4.40 2.43
C PRO A 69 8.68 -3.42 2.00
N GLY A 70 8.26 -2.56 2.93
CA GLY A 70 7.27 -1.51 2.66
C GLY A 70 5.81 -1.94 2.81
N GLY A 71 4.91 -0.96 2.66
CA GLY A 71 3.47 -1.12 2.87
C GLY A 71 2.75 -1.79 1.71
N LYS A 72 1.90 -1.03 1.03
CA LYS A 72 0.98 -1.49 -0.01
C LYS A 72 1.67 -1.54 -1.39
N LYS A 73 1.47 -2.67 -2.08
CA LYS A 73 1.94 -2.94 -3.44
C LYS A 73 0.74 -2.73 -4.36
N LEU A 74 0.78 -1.66 -5.16
CA LEU A 74 -0.28 -1.33 -6.11
C LEU A 74 -0.01 -2.05 -7.43
N VAL A 75 -1.02 -2.75 -7.95
CA VAL A 75 -0.91 -3.51 -9.20
C VAL A 75 -1.93 -2.99 -10.20
N TYR A 76 -1.46 -2.69 -11.41
CA TYR A 76 -2.29 -2.32 -12.54
C TYR A 76 -2.51 -3.54 -13.45
N ASN A 77 -3.75 -4.02 -13.50
CA ASN A 77 -4.08 -5.30 -14.16
C ASN A 77 -3.86 -5.29 -15.68
N ASN A 78 -3.82 -4.11 -16.31
CA ASN A 78 -3.67 -3.94 -17.74
C ASN A 78 -2.25 -3.46 -18.14
N VAL A 79 -1.31 -3.45 -17.21
CA VAL A 79 0.06 -2.97 -17.43
C VAL A 79 1.04 -4.15 -17.30
N SER A 80 2.05 -4.17 -18.15
CA SER A 80 3.24 -5.03 -18.01
C SER A 80 4.38 -4.20 -17.46
N MET A 81 4.77 -4.45 -16.20
CA MET A 81 5.82 -3.68 -15.52
C MET A 81 6.30 -4.48 -14.31
N PRO A 82 7.61 -4.54 -14.03
CA PRO A 82 8.09 -5.11 -12.78
C PRO A 82 7.50 -4.38 -11.57
N LEU A 83 7.48 -5.03 -10.40
CA LEU A 83 7.17 -4.33 -9.16
C LEU A 83 8.35 -3.41 -8.82
N VAL A 84 8.11 -2.11 -8.73
CA VAL A 84 9.13 -1.10 -8.45
C VAL A 84 8.74 -0.31 -7.21
N ALA A 85 9.68 -0.12 -6.28
CA ALA A 85 9.50 0.77 -5.15
C ALA A 85 9.47 2.23 -5.63
N LEU A 86 8.62 3.06 -5.05
CA LEU A 86 8.53 4.47 -5.44
C LEU A 86 9.87 5.20 -5.30
N ASP A 87 10.66 4.84 -4.28
CA ASP A 87 11.99 5.41 -4.02
C ASP A 87 13.04 4.98 -5.07
N ASP A 88 12.83 3.84 -5.73
CA ASP A 88 13.75 3.27 -6.72
C ASP A 88 13.46 3.72 -8.16
N LEU A 89 12.34 4.43 -8.40
CA LEU A 89 11.94 4.88 -9.74
C LEU A 89 13.04 5.71 -10.43
N LYS A 90 13.80 6.53 -9.69
CA LYS A 90 14.92 7.33 -10.22
C LYS A 90 16.08 6.50 -10.76
N GLY A 91 16.23 5.27 -10.27
CA GLY A 91 17.30 4.34 -10.68
C GLY A 91 16.93 3.42 -11.85
N MET A 92 15.68 3.50 -12.33
CA MET A 92 15.18 2.67 -13.42
C MET A 92 15.43 3.32 -14.79
N ASP A 93 15.77 2.49 -15.77
CA ASP A 93 16.00 2.94 -17.15
C ASP A 93 14.70 3.06 -17.95
N GLY A 94 14.51 4.21 -18.62
CA GLY A 94 13.43 4.46 -19.57
C GLY A 94 12.56 5.67 -19.23
N ASP A 95 12.01 6.31 -20.26
CA ASP A 95 11.24 7.55 -20.15
C ASP A 95 10.03 7.42 -19.22
N LEU A 96 9.40 6.24 -19.19
CA LEU A 96 8.30 5.91 -18.29
C LEU A 96 8.71 6.12 -16.82
N TYR A 97 9.84 5.55 -16.39
CA TYR A 97 10.23 5.59 -14.99
C TYR A 97 10.76 6.96 -14.58
N GLN A 98 11.43 7.67 -15.49
CA GLN A 98 11.85 9.06 -15.26
C GLN A 98 10.63 9.96 -15.07
N GLY A 99 9.62 9.86 -15.94
CA GLY A 99 8.38 10.62 -15.81
C GLY A 99 7.61 10.29 -14.52
N LEU A 100 7.59 9.01 -14.11
CA LEU A 100 7.00 8.61 -12.83
C LEU A 100 7.80 9.13 -11.64
N ALA A 101 9.13 9.09 -11.69
CA ALA A 101 9.99 9.60 -10.63
C ALA A 101 9.78 11.09 -10.40
N ASP A 102 9.69 11.89 -11.47
CA ASP A 102 9.44 13.33 -11.40
C ASP A 102 8.07 13.63 -10.77
N LEU A 103 7.04 12.87 -11.14
CA LEU A 103 5.70 13.01 -10.57
C LEU A 103 5.68 12.61 -9.09
N VAL A 104 6.30 11.49 -8.73
CA VAL A 104 6.38 11.05 -7.34
C VAL A 104 7.14 12.07 -6.49
N GLU A 105 8.25 12.63 -6.98
CA GLU A 105 9.00 13.69 -6.29
C GLU A 105 8.17 14.96 -6.12
N LYS A 106 7.46 15.40 -7.17
CA LYS A 106 6.52 16.53 -7.12
C LYS A 106 5.45 16.36 -6.05
N HIS A 107 5.04 15.12 -5.77
CA HIS A 107 4.02 14.77 -4.79
C HIS A 107 4.60 14.26 -3.46
N ASN A 108 5.82 14.70 -3.09
CA ASN A 108 6.49 14.39 -1.82
C ASN A 108 6.74 12.89 -1.59
N GLY A 109 7.09 12.16 -2.65
CA GLY A 109 7.34 10.72 -2.58
C GLY A 109 6.07 9.86 -2.58
N LEU A 110 4.90 10.47 -2.78
CA LEU A 110 3.62 9.76 -2.75
C LEU A 110 3.10 9.48 -4.16
N TRP A 111 2.43 8.34 -4.31
CA TRP A 111 1.64 8.06 -5.52
C TRP A 111 0.48 9.04 -5.65
N SER A 112 0.26 9.59 -6.84
CA SER A 112 -0.76 10.61 -7.11
C SER A 112 -1.64 10.25 -8.32
N PRO A 113 -2.81 10.88 -8.47
CA PRO A 113 -3.64 10.73 -9.67
C PRO A 113 -2.90 11.10 -10.95
N GLU A 114 -2.00 12.10 -10.92
CA GLU A 114 -1.19 12.44 -12.10
C GLU A 114 -0.21 11.32 -12.46
N ALA A 115 0.44 10.69 -11.47
CA ALA A 115 1.33 9.55 -11.69
C ALA A 115 0.58 8.35 -12.29
N GLU A 116 -0.63 8.07 -11.79
CA GLU A 116 -1.51 7.02 -12.32
C GLU A 116 -1.91 7.29 -13.77
N GLN A 117 -2.37 8.50 -14.09
CA GLN A 117 -2.73 8.86 -15.46
C GLN A 117 -1.53 8.75 -16.42
N TYR A 118 -0.35 9.19 -15.97
CA TYR A 118 0.88 9.07 -16.74
C TYR A 118 1.25 7.60 -16.98
N LEU A 119 1.18 6.75 -15.95
CA LEU A 119 1.41 5.32 -16.07
C LEU A 119 0.47 4.70 -17.11
N LEU A 120 -0.85 4.92 -16.98
CA LEU A 120 -1.85 4.31 -17.86
C LEU A 120 -1.72 4.77 -19.33
N ALA A 121 -1.18 5.97 -19.57
CA ALA A 121 -0.97 6.48 -20.92
C ALA A 121 0.32 6.00 -21.59
N ASN A 122 1.36 5.66 -20.81
CA ASN A 122 2.72 5.42 -21.34
C ASN A 122 3.24 4.00 -21.07
N ALA A 123 2.67 3.28 -20.10
CA ALA A 123 3.14 1.94 -19.77
C ALA A 123 2.70 0.93 -20.85
N PRO A 124 3.52 -0.09 -21.13
CA PRO A 124 3.14 -1.14 -22.07
C PRO A 124 1.97 -1.96 -21.51
N SER A 125 1.00 -2.25 -22.37
CA SER A 125 -0.12 -3.13 -22.04
C SER A 125 0.33 -4.59 -22.06
N ILE A 126 -0.31 -5.39 -21.21
CA ILE A 126 -0.34 -6.85 -21.36
C ILE A 126 -1.40 -7.29 -22.37
#